data_AF-S3BKW3-F1
#
_entry.id   AF-S3BKW3-F1
#
_cell.length_a   1.000
_cell.length_b   1.000
_cell.length_c   1.000
_cell.angle_alpha   90.00
_cell.angle_beta   90.00
_cell.angle_gamma   90.00
#
_symmetry.space_group_name_H-M   'P 1'
#
loop_
_entity.id
_entity.type
_entity.pdbx_description
1 polymer ?
#
loop_
_entity_poly.entity_id
_entity_poly.type
_entity_poly.pdbx_seq_one_letter_code
_entity_poly.pdbx_strand_id
1 'polypeptide(L)'
;MCRAVRFDESLERLPTAEELALLATASLKDEANLFPKPGLVNWRSSGSHTDMTIEMMHASVDAISSSFKAMADAAKKADRNNPESLSALRMTVGAIGRAAEVAMLKATGGVNTHRGAIYAQGLLTVAAGLAEERSALAAERVAALAGHIASIPDPGFEAPATSHGLVVRKRLGLPGAREEAQSGFEHVRLFALPALLKSRKAGLSEAASQINALLALMATLPDTCIAHRGGLAGLQAVQSGAKQVLDLGGVGLPEGSAAYEALCRQMEEQKLSPGGSADLLAATLFLDRLLAFWVEERNHSLGKFMESLELKIPAGQPIKDAQVQMGVVASGDMEVLYDGVSDKRDLTVKITSSVDNSAARWSAIFERLSVMQGLPAGIMVIHDFGATPGVARIRIEQAIEAAKEQEA
;
A
#
# COMPACT_ATOMS: atom_id res chain seq x y z
N MET A 1 -48.32 1.50 3.29
CA MET A 1 -47.63 0.98 4.49
C MET A 1 -46.14 1.01 4.24
N CYS A 2 -45.42 1.96 4.83
CA CYS A 2 -43.96 2.00 4.81
C CYS A 2 -43.43 0.83 5.65
N ARG A 3 -42.76 -0.13 5.02
CA ARG A 3 -41.99 -1.16 5.72
C ARG A 3 -40.66 -0.51 6.08
N ALA A 4 -40.45 -0.24 7.36
CA ALA A 4 -39.15 0.15 7.87
C ALA A 4 -38.13 -0.92 7.48
N VAL A 5 -37.21 -0.56 6.59
CA VAL A 5 -36.02 -1.38 6.32
C VAL A 5 -35.19 -1.31 7.60
N ARG A 6 -35.06 -2.44 8.28
CA ARG A 6 -34.14 -2.57 9.41
C ARG A 6 -32.73 -2.33 8.87
N PHE A 7 -31.99 -1.44 9.53
CA PHE A 7 -30.54 -1.36 9.39
C PHE A 7 -29.98 -2.76 9.66
N ASP A 8 -29.19 -3.27 8.71
CA ASP A 8 -28.48 -4.54 8.88
C ASP A 8 -27.35 -4.32 9.89
N GLU A 9 -27.45 -4.98 11.05
CA GLU A 9 -26.44 -4.96 12.13
C GLU A 9 -25.09 -5.59 11.70
N SER A 10 -24.99 -6.13 10.48
CA SER A 10 -23.75 -6.69 9.91
C SER A 10 -22.69 -5.63 9.51
N LEU A 11 -23.07 -4.34 9.45
CA LEU A 11 -22.25 -3.27 8.85
C LEU A 11 -21.32 -2.51 9.83
N GLU A 12 -21.13 -2.99 11.06
CA GLU A 12 -20.32 -2.34 12.11
C GLU A 12 -19.17 -3.19 12.67
N ARG A 13 -18.75 -4.27 12.00
CA ARG A 13 -17.71 -5.12 12.57
C ARG A 13 -16.31 -4.52 12.47
N LEU A 14 -15.48 -4.85 13.46
CA LEU A 14 -14.04 -4.63 13.44
C LEU A 14 -13.36 -5.65 12.51
N PRO A 15 -12.18 -5.33 11.94
CA PRO A 15 -11.44 -6.28 11.13
C PRO A 15 -11.10 -7.52 11.95
N THR A 16 -11.22 -8.69 11.32
CA THR A 16 -10.78 -9.97 11.87
C THR A 16 -9.26 -10.02 11.96
N ALA A 17 -8.73 -11.00 12.72
CA ALA A 17 -7.29 -11.22 12.77
C ALA A 17 -6.70 -11.59 11.39
N GLU A 18 -7.48 -12.30 10.57
CA GLU A 18 -7.10 -12.66 9.19
C GLU A 18 -6.96 -11.40 8.33
N GLU A 19 -7.95 -10.50 8.37
CA GLU A 19 -7.91 -9.25 7.59
C GLU A 19 -6.76 -8.34 8.01
N LEU A 20 -6.50 -8.20 9.32
CA LEU A 20 -5.34 -7.46 9.81
C LEU A 20 -4.02 -8.06 9.30
N ALA A 21 -3.91 -9.39 9.28
CA ALA A 21 -2.74 -10.08 8.75
C ALA A 21 -2.58 -9.89 7.24
N LEU A 22 -3.67 -9.91 6.47
CA LEU A 22 -3.66 -9.65 5.03
C LEU A 22 -3.23 -8.22 4.72
N LEU A 23 -3.75 -7.23 5.45
CA LEU A 23 -3.35 -5.82 5.31
C LEU A 23 -1.86 -5.64 5.63
N ALA A 24 -1.37 -6.25 6.72
CA ALA A 24 0.03 -6.26 7.09
C ALA A 24 0.90 -6.89 5.98
N THR A 25 0.52 -8.06 5.50
CA THR A 25 1.22 -8.79 4.43
C THR A 25 1.28 -7.99 3.15
N ALA A 26 0.16 -7.40 2.72
CA ALA A 26 0.10 -6.55 1.53
C ALA A 26 0.97 -5.29 1.67
N SER A 27 1.13 -4.74 2.89
CA SER A 27 1.98 -3.57 3.15
C SER A 27 3.46 -3.87 2.93
N LEU A 28 3.90 -5.05 3.35
CA LEU A 28 5.27 -5.48 3.11
C LEU A 28 5.52 -5.81 1.65
N LYS A 29 4.55 -6.43 0.96
CA LYS A 29 4.69 -6.72 -0.47
C LYS A 29 4.74 -5.44 -1.30
N ASP A 30 3.90 -4.45 -1.01
CA ASP A 30 3.91 -3.18 -1.74
C ASP A 30 5.19 -2.39 -1.48
N GLU A 31 5.65 -2.31 -0.22
CA GLU A 31 6.96 -1.74 0.09
C GLU A 31 8.05 -2.46 -0.72
N ALA A 32 8.12 -3.80 -0.67
CA ALA A 32 9.16 -4.57 -1.34
C ALA A 32 9.17 -4.35 -2.86
N ASN A 33 7.98 -4.25 -3.47
CA ASN A 33 7.80 -4.11 -4.92
C ASN A 33 7.89 -2.66 -5.43
N LEU A 34 7.89 -1.66 -4.55
CA LEU A 34 8.00 -0.27 -4.93
C LEU A 34 9.29 -0.04 -5.75
N PHE A 35 9.18 0.76 -6.81
CA PHE A 35 10.28 1.03 -7.73
C PHE A 35 10.15 2.44 -8.34
N PRO A 36 11.26 3.19 -8.49
CA PRO A 36 12.61 2.92 -7.95
C PRO A 36 12.62 3.04 -6.42
N LYS A 37 13.53 2.33 -5.73
CA LYS A 37 13.79 2.55 -4.30
C LYS A 37 15.29 2.79 -4.06
N PRO A 38 15.69 3.96 -3.52
CA PRO A 38 17.09 4.35 -3.44
C PRO A 38 17.85 3.46 -2.44
N GLY A 39 18.84 2.71 -2.94
CA GLY A 39 19.70 1.86 -2.12
C GLY A 39 19.03 0.60 -1.52
N LEU A 40 17.73 0.38 -1.75
CA LEU A 40 16.98 -0.79 -1.29
C LEU A 40 16.81 -1.82 -2.40
N VAL A 41 16.51 -3.05 -2.00
CA VAL A 41 16.12 -4.13 -2.90
C VAL A 41 14.79 -3.81 -3.58
N ASN A 42 14.72 -4.06 -4.88
CA ASN A 42 13.54 -3.94 -5.72
C ASN A 42 13.56 -5.04 -6.81
N TRP A 43 12.55 -5.08 -7.67
CA TRP A 43 12.43 -6.13 -8.70
C TRP A 43 13.50 -6.07 -9.81
N ARG A 44 14.23 -4.96 -9.96
CA ARG A 44 15.33 -4.80 -10.94
C ARG A 44 16.73 -4.93 -10.33
N SER A 45 16.91 -4.66 -9.04
CA SER A 45 18.23 -4.65 -8.41
C SER A 45 18.20 -4.95 -6.92
N SER A 46 19.32 -5.43 -6.39
CA SER A 46 19.58 -5.55 -4.94
C SER A 46 19.90 -4.21 -4.27
N GLY A 47 19.85 -3.09 -4.99
CA GLY A 47 20.25 -1.77 -4.50
C GLY A 47 21.67 -1.78 -3.92
N SER A 48 21.81 -1.32 -2.67
CA SER A 48 23.09 -1.30 -1.94
C SER A 48 23.43 -2.61 -1.24
N HIS A 49 22.69 -3.69 -1.47
CA HIS A 49 22.90 -5.00 -0.87
C HIS A 49 23.61 -5.94 -1.85
N THR A 50 24.43 -6.84 -1.30
CA THR A 50 25.06 -7.95 -2.05
C THR A 50 24.50 -9.30 -1.65
N ASP A 51 23.70 -9.34 -0.59
CA ASP A 51 23.22 -10.52 0.12
C ASP A 51 21.70 -10.67 0.09
N MET A 52 20.98 -9.77 -0.59
CA MET A 52 19.53 -9.69 -0.55
C MET A 52 18.93 -9.50 -1.95
N THR A 53 17.86 -10.24 -2.26
CA THR A 53 17.13 -10.17 -3.55
C THR A 53 15.63 -10.01 -3.32
N ILE A 54 14.88 -9.64 -4.37
CA ILE A 54 13.43 -9.47 -4.27
C ILE A 54 12.72 -10.78 -3.93
N GLU A 55 13.22 -11.91 -4.42
CA GLU A 55 12.69 -13.25 -4.13
C GLU A 55 12.85 -13.58 -2.64
N MET A 56 13.99 -13.21 -2.04
CA MET A 56 14.19 -13.34 -0.59
C MET A 56 13.22 -12.45 0.19
N MET A 57 12.96 -11.23 -0.28
CA MET A 57 11.97 -10.33 0.34
C MET A 57 10.57 -10.96 0.31
N HIS A 58 10.13 -11.49 -0.84
CA HIS A 58 8.82 -12.16 -0.95
C HIS A 58 8.74 -13.42 -0.08
N ALA A 59 9.76 -14.30 -0.14
CA ALA A 59 9.82 -15.50 0.69
C ALA A 59 9.80 -15.17 2.19
N SER A 60 10.48 -14.09 2.58
CA SER A 60 10.44 -13.57 3.93
C SER A 60 9.05 -13.12 4.34
N VAL A 61 8.32 -12.39 3.49
CA VAL A 61 6.96 -11.91 3.80
C VAL A 61 6.01 -13.08 3.95
N ASP A 62 6.06 -14.04 3.04
CA ASP A 62 5.22 -15.24 3.10
C ASP A 62 5.49 -16.04 4.39
N ALA A 63 6.75 -16.15 4.81
CA ALA A 63 7.15 -16.85 6.03
C ALA A 63 6.64 -16.20 7.34
N ILE A 64 6.48 -14.86 7.36
CA ILE A 64 6.06 -14.13 8.57
C ILE A 64 4.57 -13.78 8.59
N SER A 65 3.85 -13.93 7.47
CA SER A 65 2.45 -13.52 7.32
C SER A 65 1.52 -14.09 8.41
N SER A 66 1.69 -15.37 8.74
CA SER A 66 0.89 -16.06 9.78
C SER A 66 1.15 -15.52 11.20
N SER A 67 2.32 -14.90 11.43
CA SER A 67 2.66 -14.32 12.72
C SER A 67 1.85 -13.05 13.00
N PHE A 68 1.54 -12.24 11.98
CA PHE A 68 0.65 -11.09 12.13
C PHE A 68 -0.76 -11.51 12.54
N LYS A 69 -1.27 -12.61 11.97
CA LYS A 69 -2.55 -13.19 12.39
C LYS A 69 -2.50 -13.63 13.85
N ALA A 70 -1.46 -14.35 14.25
CA ALA A 70 -1.29 -14.80 15.63
C ALA A 70 -1.20 -13.63 16.63
N MET A 71 -0.52 -12.54 16.26
CA MET A 71 -0.46 -11.31 17.04
C MET A 71 -1.84 -10.65 17.18
N ALA A 72 -2.60 -10.56 16.09
CA ALA A 72 -3.96 -10.02 16.11
C ALA A 72 -4.95 -10.91 16.90
N ASP A 73 -4.83 -12.23 16.80
CA ASP A 73 -5.61 -13.19 17.59
C ASP A 73 -5.32 -13.06 19.09
N ALA A 74 -4.05 -12.82 19.47
CA ALA A 74 -3.68 -12.56 20.85
C ALA A 74 -4.26 -11.22 21.34
N ALA A 75 -4.20 -10.18 20.52
CA ALA A 75 -4.74 -8.86 20.82
C ALA A 75 -6.26 -8.90 21.10
N LYS A 76 -7.03 -9.61 20.25
CA LYS A 76 -8.48 -9.73 20.40
C LYS A 76 -8.94 -10.46 21.67
N LYS A 77 -8.05 -11.22 22.33
CA LYS A 77 -8.32 -11.92 23.59
C LYS A 77 -7.94 -11.11 24.82
N ALA A 78 -7.21 -10.01 24.64
CA ALA A 78 -6.73 -9.19 25.73
C ALA A 78 -7.76 -8.10 26.08
N ASP A 79 -7.78 -7.72 27.36
CA ASP A 79 -8.52 -6.56 27.84
C ASP A 79 -7.61 -5.35 27.81
N ARG A 80 -7.87 -4.42 26.88
CA ARG A 80 -7.05 -3.22 26.70
C ARG A 80 -7.06 -2.29 27.91
N ASN A 81 -8.07 -2.39 28.79
CA ASN A 81 -8.23 -1.52 29.95
C ASN A 81 -7.59 -2.15 31.21
N ASN A 82 -7.08 -3.38 31.11
CA ASN A 82 -6.42 -4.09 32.19
C ASN A 82 -4.89 -4.15 31.97
N PRO A 83 -4.07 -3.47 32.80
CA PRO A 83 -2.61 -3.48 32.69
C PRO A 83 -1.96 -4.87 32.75
N GLU A 84 -2.50 -5.79 33.56
CA GLU A 84 -1.99 -7.17 33.64
C GLU A 84 -2.25 -7.93 32.34
N SER A 85 -3.43 -7.72 31.74
CA SER A 85 -3.77 -8.29 30.44
C SER A 85 -2.86 -7.76 29.33
N LEU A 86 -2.58 -6.46 29.32
CA LEU A 86 -1.62 -5.86 28.38
C LEU A 86 -0.18 -6.35 28.58
N SER A 87 0.24 -6.60 29.84
CA SER A 87 1.54 -7.20 30.13
C SER A 87 1.64 -8.63 29.60
N ALA A 88 0.61 -9.46 29.82
CA ALA A 88 0.54 -10.82 29.29
C ALA A 88 0.48 -10.84 27.75
N LEU A 89 -0.26 -9.90 27.15
CA LEU A 89 -0.27 -9.69 25.71
C LEU A 89 1.12 -9.35 25.19
N ARG A 90 1.83 -8.41 25.84
CA ARG A 90 3.17 -7.99 25.43
C ARG A 90 4.19 -9.14 25.44
N MET A 91 4.12 -10.00 26.45
CA MET A 91 4.91 -11.25 26.53
C MET A 91 4.60 -12.18 25.35
N THR A 92 3.32 -12.41 25.09
CA THR A 92 2.84 -13.31 24.03
C THR A 92 3.25 -12.81 22.64
N VAL A 93 3.00 -11.53 22.36
CA VAL A 93 3.40 -10.87 21.10
C VAL A 93 4.91 -10.87 20.94
N GLY A 94 5.66 -10.67 22.02
CA GLY A 94 7.12 -10.76 22.02
C GLY A 94 7.63 -12.14 21.58
N ALA A 95 7.03 -13.20 22.12
CA ALA A 95 7.34 -14.58 21.73
C ALA A 95 6.99 -14.86 20.26
N ILE A 96 5.82 -14.40 19.79
CA ILE A 96 5.42 -14.53 18.38
C ILE A 96 6.39 -13.79 17.46
N GLY A 97 6.80 -12.56 17.82
CA GLY A 97 7.75 -11.77 17.05
C GLY A 97 9.13 -12.42 16.93
N ARG A 98 9.64 -13.03 18.02
CA ARG A 98 10.89 -13.80 17.97
C ARG A 98 10.77 -15.05 17.10
N ALA A 99 9.63 -15.76 17.15
CA ALA A 99 9.37 -16.88 16.27
C ALA A 99 9.29 -16.44 14.78
N ALA A 100 8.69 -15.28 14.51
CA ALA A 100 8.66 -14.68 13.17
C ALA A 100 10.06 -14.35 12.66
N GLU A 101 10.95 -13.81 13.51
CA GLU A 101 12.35 -13.55 13.17
C GLU A 101 13.08 -14.85 12.79
N VAL A 102 12.87 -15.95 13.53
CA VAL A 102 13.45 -17.25 13.20
C VAL A 102 12.92 -17.77 11.86
N ALA A 103 11.61 -17.65 11.62
CA ALA A 103 10.99 -18.07 10.36
C ALA A 103 11.53 -17.26 9.17
N MET A 104 11.65 -15.94 9.32
CA MET A 104 12.27 -15.03 8.36
C MET A 104 13.70 -15.45 8.04
N LEU A 105 14.55 -15.62 9.05
CA LEU A 105 15.95 -16.03 8.86
C LEU A 105 16.06 -17.39 8.17
N LYS A 106 15.19 -18.34 8.53
CA LYS A 106 15.16 -19.66 7.87
C LYS A 106 14.80 -19.54 6.39
N ALA A 107 13.81 -18.73 6.04
CA ALA A 107 13.35 -18.54 4.66
C ALA A 107 14.38 -17.80 3.77
N THR A 108 15.28 -17.03 4.39
CA THR A 108 16.24 -16.15 3.71
C THR A 108 17.69 -16.63 3.83
N GLY A 109 17.92 -17.84 4.34
CA GLY A 109 19.28 -18.38 4.51
C GLY A 109 20.13 -17.61 5.54
N GLY A 110 19.50 -16.95 6.51
CA GLY A 110 20.15 -16.19 7.59
C GLY A 110 20.27 -14.69 7.31
N VAL A 111 19.77 -14.19 6.18
CA VAL A 111 19.81 -12.77 5.82
C VAL A 111 18.70 -12.01 6.55
N ASN A 112 19.04 -10.87 7.15
CA ASN A 112 18.05 -10.05 7.84
C ASN A 112 17.30 -9.14 6.84
N THR A 113 16.08 -9.54 6.47
CA THR A 113 15.23 -8.80 5.51
C THR A 113 14.22 -7.87 6.18
N HIS A 114 13.44 -8.36 7.15
CA HIS A 114 12.25 -7.66 7.70
C HIS A 114 12.22 -7.61 9.24
N ARG A 115 13.35 -7.72 9.95
CA ARG A 115 13.32 -7.73 11.43
C ARG A 115 12.70 -6.46 12.02
N GLY A 116 13.01 -5.28 11.46
CA GLY A 116 12.41 -4.03 11.91
C GLY A 116 10.93 -3.95 11.57
N ALA A 117 10.54 -4.38 10.36
CA ALA A 117 9.14 -4.50 9.95
C ALA A 117 8.32 -5.46 10.83
N ILE A 118 8.84 -6.63 11.22
CA ILE A 118 8.19 -7.55 12.16
C ILE A 118 7.85 -6.82 13.47
N TYR A 119 8.78 -6.02 13.98
CA TYR A 119 8.58 -5.25 15.21
C TYR A 119 7.56 -4.11 15.02
N ALA A 120 7.80 -3.23 14.05
CA ALA A 120 6.96 -2.06 13.81
C ALA A 120 5.53 -2.44 13.42
N GLN A 121 5.39 -3.25 12.37
CA GLN A 121 4.10 -3.65 11.84
C GLN A 121 3.38 -4.66 12.73
N GLY A 122 4.13 -5.48 13.49
CA GLY A 122 3.57 -6.36 14.51
C GLY A 122 2.88 -5.57 15.61
N LEU A 123 3.53 -4.53 16.15
CA LEU A 123 2.94 -3.66 17.18
C LEU A 123 1.69 -2.92 16.66
N LEU A 124 1.72 -2.41 15.43
CA LEU A 124 0.56 -1.77 14.81
C LEU A 124 -0.60 -2.76 14.58
N THR A 125 -0.29 -3.99 14.16
CA THR A 125 -1.27 -5.07 14.04
C THR A 125 -1.94 -5.39 15.38
N VAL A 126 -1.16 -5.48 16.46
CA VAL A 126 -1.68 -5.70 17.81
C VAL A 126 -2.57 -4.55 18.26
N ALA A 127 -2.12 -3.31 18.07
CA ALA A 127 -2.91 -2.13 18.44
C ALA A 127 -4.23 -2.07 17.66
N ALA A 128 -4.23 -2.40 16.37
CA ALA A 128 -5.46 -2.52 15.59
C ALA A 128 -6.36 -3.66 16.09
N GLY A 129 -5.79 -4.79 16.52
CA GLY A 129 -6.52 -5.91 17.11
C GLY A 129 -7.17 -5.62 18.46
N LEU A 130 -6.66 -4.63 19.20
CA LEU A 130 -7.21 -4.13 20.47
C LEU A 130 -8.28 -3.05 20.30
N ALA A 131 -8.61 -2.65 19.06
CA ALA A 131 -9.68 -1.69 18.84
C ALA A 131 -11.01 -2.29 19.32
N GLU A 132 -11.74 -1.55 20.16
CA GLU A 132 -13.09 -1.91 20.62
C GLU A 132 -14.18 -1.30 19.73
N GLU A 133 -13.82 -0.27 18.96
CA GLU A 133 -14.71 0.43 18.06
C GLU A 133 -13.93 0.93 16.84
N ARG A 134 -14.65 1.18 15.75
CA ARG A 134 -14.03 1.60 14.49
C ARG A 134 -13.24 2.89 14.63
N SER A 135 -13.74 3.87 15.39
CA SER A 135 -13.05 5.15 15.58
C SER A 135 -11.62 4.97 16.14
N ALA A 136 -11.40 3.91 16.93
CA ALA A 136 -10.12 3.57 17.54
C ALA A 136 -9.07 3.06 16.56
N LEU A 137 -9.47 2.63 15.37
CA LEU A 137 -8.55 2.15 14.34
C LEU A 137 -7.77 3.30 13.67
N ALA A 138 -8.09 4.57 13.97
CA ALA A 138 -7.56 5.73 13.23
C ALA A 138 -6.04 5.71 13.33
N ALA A 139 -5.32 6.03 12.25
CA ALA A 139 -3.86 5.91 12.23
C ALA A 139 -3.20 6.54 13.47
N GLU A 140 -3.68 7.73 13.86
CA GLU A 140 -3.27 8.44 15.08
C GLU A 140 -3.45 7.60 16.35
N ARG A 141 -4.61 6.98 16.54
CA ARG A 141 -4.99 6.20 17.73
C ARG A 141 -4.30 4.83 17.75
N VAL A 142 -4.23 4.14 16.62
CA VAL A 142 -3.52 2.85 16.50
C VAL A 142 -2.05 3.04 16.80
N ALA A 143 -1.42 4.06 16.22
CA ALA A 143 0.00 4.31 16.46
C ALA A 143 0.27 4.73 17.91
N ALA A 144 -0.59 5.55 18.53
CA ALA A 144 -0.49 5.89 19.95
C ALA A 144 -0.62 4.65 20.86
N LEU A 145 -1.60 3.79 20.59
CA LEU A 145 -1.79 2.54 21.33
C LEU A 145 -0.61 1.58 21.13
N ALA A 146 -0.10 1.48 19.91
CA ALA A 146 1.08 0.68 19.61
C ALA A 146 2.31 1.19 20.37
N GLY A 147 2.47 2.51 20.54
CA GLY A 147 3.52 3.09 21.37
C GLY A 147 3.37 2.84 22.86
N HIS A 148 2.14 2.83 23.37
CA HIS A 148 1.86 2.37 24.73
C HIS A 148 2.28 0.90 24.91
N ILE A 149 1.91 0.00 23.99
CA ILE A 149 2.29 -1.41 24.04
C ILE A 149 3.82 -1.59 23.92
N ALA A 150 4.48 -0.81 23.07
CA ALA A 150 5.93 -0.81 22.91
C ALA A 150 6.67 -0.36 24.19
N SER A 151 6.00 0.43 25.04
CA SER A 151 6.53 0.91 26.32
C SER A 151 6.43 -0.14 27.44
N ILE A 152 5.59 -1.17 27.26
CA ILE A 152 5.48 -2.29 28.20
C ILE A 152 6.71 -3.20 28.07
N PRO A 153 7.39 -3.55 29.17
CA PRO A 153 8.52 -4.48 29.15
C PRO A 153 8.15 -5.87 28.62
N ASP A 154 9.07 -6.46 27.85
CA ASP A 154 9.00 -7.87 27.49
C ASP A 154 10.01 -8.65 28.33
N PRO A 155 9.57 -9.38 29.37
CA PRO A 155 10.47 -10.13 30.23
C PRO A 155 11.23 -11.24 29.48
N GLY A 156 10.73 -11.69 28.32
CA GLY A 156 11.41 -12.65 27.47
C GLY A 156 12.34 -12.03 26.42
N PHE A 157 12.49 -10.71 26.42
CA PHE A 157 13.43 -10.03 25.52
C PHE A 157 14.84 -10.07 26.08
N GLU A 158 15.71 -10.80 25.39
CA GLU A 158 17.15 -10.76 25.59
C GLU A 158 17.76 -9.87 24.50
N ALA A 159 18.50 -8.85 24.92
CA ALA A 159 19.17 -7.97 23.96
C ALA A 159 20.19 -8.80 23.15
N PRO A 160 20.14 -8.79 21.81
CA PRO A 160 21.11 -9.51 21.01
C PRO A 160 22.53 -8.99 21.30
N ALA A 161 23.52 -9.89 21.28
CA ALA A 161 24.91 -9.54 21.58
C ALA A 161 25.42 -8.38 20.68
N THR A 162 25.01 -8.39 19.41
CA THR A 162 25.31 -7.33 18.44
C THR A 162 24.18 -7.19 17.42
N SER A 163 23.77 -5.96 17.14
CA SER A 163 22.96 -5.60 15.97
C SER A 163 23.44 -4.26 15.40
N HIS A 164 23.14 -3.99 14.13
CA HIS A 164 23.50 -2.75 13.46
C HIS A 164 22.99 -1.53 14.26
N GLY A 165 21.73 -1.56 14.69
CA GLY A 165 21.12 -0.52 15.52
C GLY A 165 21.77 -0.37 16.90
N LEU A 166 22.15 -1.47 17.56
CA LEU A 166 22.86 -1.41 18.84
C LEU A 166 24.26 -0.80 18.71
N VAL A 167 24.98 -1.14 17.64
CA VAL A 167 26.29 -0.55 17.34
C VAL A 167 26.16 0.95 17.10
N VAL A 168 25.21 1.36 16.26
CA VAL A 168 24.93 2.78 15.97
C VAL A 168 24.52 3.54 17.22
N ARG A 169 23.61 2.99 18.03
CA ARG A 169 23.20 3.61 19.29
C ARG A 169 24.37 3.83 20.24
N LYS A 170 25.22 2.82 20.44
CA LYS A 170 26.42 2.94 21.30
C LYS A 170 27.41 3.98 20.77
N ARG A 171 27.59 4.05 19.45
CA ARG A 171 28.60 4.92 18.81
C ARG A 171 28.13 6.36 18.62
N LEU A 172 26.86 6.56 18.26
CA LEU A 172 26.31 7.83 17.76
C LEU A 172 25.14 8.36 18.60
N GLY A 173 24.63 7.60 19.57
CA GLY A 173 23.53 8.03 20.43
C GLY A 173 22.18 8.16 19.73
N LEU A 174 22.05 7.66 18.50
CA LEU A 174 20.81 7.74 17.73
C LEU A 174 19.72 6.81 18.31
N PRO A 175 18.45 7.24 18.31
CA PRO A 175 17.33 6.38 18.68
C PRO A 175 17.16 5.25 17.64
N GLY A 176 16.61 4.12 18.06
CA GLY A 176 16.34 2.98 17.19
C GLY A 176 14.85 2.73 17.01
N ALA A 177 14.52 1.57 16.43
CA ALA A 177 13.14 1.16 16.18
C ALA A 177 12.27 1.08 17.46
N ARG A 178 12.89 0.80 18.62
CA ARG A 178 12.18 0.79 19.90
C ARG A 178 11.71 2.18 20.29
N GLU A 179 12.62 3.15 20.27
CA GLU A 179 12.30 4.55 20.60
C GLU A 179 11.28 5.12 19.60
N GLU A 180 11.41 4.79 18.31
CA GLU A 180 10.40 5.13 17.30
C GLU A 180 9.01 4.58 17.66
N ALA A 181 8.91 3.29 17.98
CA ALA A 181 7.64 2.69 18.36
C ALA A 181 7.08 3.33 19.64
N GLN A 182 7.91 3.56 20.66
CA GLN A 182 7.50 4.18 21.94
C GLN A 182 7.00 5.62 21.79
N SER A 183 7.51 6.37 20.81
CA SER A 183 6.98 7.69 20.43
C SER A 183 5.57 7.61 19.80
N GLY A 184 5.08 6.40 19.56
CA GLY A 184 3.87 6.15 18.80
C GLY A 184 4.07 6.35 17.30
N PHE A 185 5.23 5.96 16.75
CA PHE A 185 5.55 6.11 15.32
C PHE A 185 5.45 7.57 14.84
N GLU A 186 6.11 8.49 15.55
CA GLU A 186 6.11 9.92 15.26
C GLU A 186 6.40 10.20 13.78
N HIS A 187 7.39 9.54 13.18
CA HIS A 187 7.79 9.84 11.81
C HIS A 187 6.76 9.38 10.77
N VAL A 188 6.06 8.27 11.05
CA VAL A 188 4.96 7.79 10.23
C VAL A 188 3.79 8.78 10.28
N ARG A 189 3.41 9.20 11.49
CA ARG A 189 2.24 10.07 11.72
C ARG A 189 2.44 11.50 11.22
N LEU A 190 3.59 12.09 11.51
CA LEU A 190 3.82 13.52 11.28
C LEU A 190 4.38 13.81 9.89
N PHE A 191 5.03 12.85 9.23
CA PHE A 191 5.70 13.08 7.95
C PHE A 191 5.25 12.13 6.84
N ALA A 192 5.37 10.82 7.03
CA ALA A 192 5.17 9.84 5.95
C ALA A 192 3.71 9.76 5.47
N LEU A 193 2.77 9.56 6.40
CA LEU A 193 1.35 9.45 6.09
C LEU A 193 0.80 10.78 5.50
N PRO A 194 1.12 11.97 6.05
CA PRO A 194 0.77 13.24 5.41
C PRO A 194 1.35 13.39 4.00
N ALA A 195 2.60 12.99 3.76
CA ALA A 195 3.23 13.07 2.44
C ALA A 195 2.54 12.14 1.43
N LEU A 196 2.17 10.93 1.84
CA LEU A 196 1.39 9.98 1.03
C LEU A 196 0.04 10.59 0.61
N LEU A 197 -0.74 11.05 1.60
CA LEU A 197 -2.08 11.60 1.38
C LEU A 197 -2.04 12.90 0.55
N LYS A 198 -1.05 13.76 0.80
CA LYS A 198 -0.84 14.99 0.01
C LYS A 198 -0.53 14.67 -1.45
N SER A 199 0.31 13.67 -1.70
CA SER A 199 0.68 13.25 -3.06
C SER A 199 -0.52 12.71 -3.83
N ARG A 200 -1.33 11.85 -3.19
CA ARG A 200 -2.58 11.36 -3.78
C ARG A 200 -3.58 12.48 -4.05
N LYS A 201 -3.75 13.41 -3.11
CA LYS A 201 -4.62 14.59 -3.29
C LYS A 201 -4.16 15.48 -4.45
N ALA A 202 -2.86 15.52 -4.73
CA ALA A 202 -2.29 16.22 -5.88
C ALA A 202 -2.44 15.45 -7.21
N GLY A 203 -3.08 14.28 -7.21
CA GLY A 203 -3.30 13.46 -8.41
C GLY A 203 -2.05 12.71 -8.88
N LEU A 204 -1.04 12.55 -8.01
CA LEU A 204 0.14 11.75 -8.33
C LEU A 204 -0.22 10.26 -8.37
N SER A 205 0.56 9.48 -9.11
CA SER A 205 0.42 8.02 -9.12
C SER A 205 0.65 7.42 -7.74
N GLU A 206 0.14 6.22 -7.51
CA GLU A 206 0.33 5.52 -6.24
C GLU A 206 1.82 5.31 -5.93
N ALA A 207 2.59 4.83 -6.92
CA ALA A 207 4.03 4.67 -6.78
C ALA A 207 4.74 5.99 -6.43
N ALA A 208 4.39 7.11 -7.09
CA ALA A 208 4.96 8.42 -6.76
C ALA A 208 4.59 8.87 -5.35
N SER A 209 3.36 8.57 -4.91
CA SER A 209 2.88 8.91 -3.56
C SER A 209 3.62 8.11 -2.48
N GLN A 210 3.83 6.82 -2.71
CA GLN A 210 4.60 5.96 -1.80
C GLN A 210 6.10 6.35 -1.77
N ILE A 211 6.68 6.72 -2.91
CA ILE A 211 8.07 7.23 -2.96
C ILE A 211 8.19 8.54 -2.18
N ASN A 212 7.24 9.47 -2.33
CA ASN A 212 7.25 10.71 -1.55
C ASN A 212 7.11 10.44 -0.04
N ALA A 213 6.33 9.43 0.37
CA ALA A 213 6.25 9.00 1.76
C ALA A 213 7.58 8.41 2.27
N LEU A 214 8.24 7.58 1.46
CA LEU A 214 9.59 7.06 1.76
C LEU A 214 10.61 8.19 1.90
N LEU A 215 10.58 9.17 0.99
CA LEU A 215 11.46 10.34 1.05
C LEU A 215 11.20 11.19 2.30
N ALA A 216 9.93 11.31 2.74
CA ALA A 216 9.61 12.01 3.97
C ALA A 216 10.24 11.31 5.18
N LEU A 217 10.17 9.97 5.23
CA LEU A 217 10.87 9.17 6.26
C LEU A 217 12.38 9.36 6.16
N MET A 218 12.98 9.24 4.98
CA MET A 218 14.42 9.41 4.77
C MET A 218 14.91 10.81 5.15
N ALA A 219 14.07 11.85 5.01
CA ALA A 219 14.40 13.22 5.34
C ALA A 219 14.41 13.50 6.86
N THR A 220 13.61 12.76 7.64
CA THR A 220 13.37 13.06 9.06
C THR A 220 13.90 11.99 10.02
N LEU A 221 13.82 10.72 9.64
CA LEU A 221 14.19 9.59 10.51
C LEU A 221 15.71 9.53 10.68
N PRO A 222 16.24 9.41 11.91
CA PRO A 222 17.65 9.07 12.15
C PRO A 222 17.90 7.59 11.85
N ASP A 223 17.79 7.19 10.57
CA ASP A 223 17.83 5.81 10.14
C ASP A 223 19.16 5.12 10.47
N THR A 224 19.10 4.20 11.45
CA THR A 224 20.29 3.48 11.92
C THR A 224 20.91 2.56 10.85
N CYS A 225 20.17 2.13 9.82
CA CYS A 225 20.75 1.36 8.71
C CYS A 225 21.66 2.23 7.84
N ILE A 226 21.26 3.49 7.60
CA ILE A 226 22.11 4.46 6.89
C ILE A 226 23.31 4.81 7.77
N ALA A 227 23.08 5.17 9.04
CA ALA A 227 24.13 5.59 9.95
C ALA A 227 25.17 4.49 10.22
N HIS A 228 24.76 3.21 10.20
CA HIS A 228 25.69 2.10 10.32
C HIS A 228 26.68 2.04 9.15
N ARG A 229 26.22 2.30 7.93
CA ARG A 229 27.05 2.21 6.71
C ARG A 229 27.83 3.50 6.43
N GLY A 230 27.17 4.65 6.54
CA GLY A 230 27.72 5.96 6.17
C GLY A 230 28.08 6.88 7.34
N GLY A 231 27.87 6.47 8.58
CA GLY A 231 28.00 7.35 9.75
C GLY A 231 27.01 8.51 9.74
N LEU A 232 27.27 9.54 10.57
CA LEU A 232 26.45 10.75 10.61
C LEU A 232 26.48 11.53 9.30
N ALA A 233 27.64 11.55 8.62
CA ALA A 233 27.78 12.26 7.34
C ALA A 233 26.87 11.64 6.26
N GLY A 234 26.86 10.31 6.13
CA GLY A 234 25.96 9.62 5.20
C GLY A 234 24.48 9.82 5.55
N LEU A 235 24.13 9.76 6.83
CA LEU A 235 22.77 10.05 7.29
C LEU A 235 22.32 11.48 6.93
N GLN A 236 23.14 12.48 7.22
CA GLN A 236 22.85 13.88 6.91
C GLN A 236 22.76 14.14 5.41
N ALA A 237 23.62 13.50 4.62
CA ALA A 237 23.60 13.61 3.17
C ALA A 237 22.30 13.04 2.59
N VAL A 238 21.85 11.87 3.04
CA VAL A 238 20.57 11.28 2.61
C VAL A 238 19.39 12.13 3.06
N GLN A 239 19.38 12.60 4.31
CA GLN A 239 18.32 13.47 4.82
C GLN A 239 18.19 14.75 4.00
N SER A 240 19.32 15.40 3.70
CA SER A 240 19.36 16.63 2.90
C SER A 240 18.90 16.39 1.46
N GLY A 241 19.36 15.31 0.83
CA GLY A 241 18.94 14.95 -0.52
C GLY A 241 17.46 14.60 -0.61
N ALA A 242 16.94 13.81 0.33
CA ALA A 242 15.52 13.46 0.37
C ALA A 242 14.65 14.70 0.58
N LYS A 243 15.06 15.61 1.47
CA LYS A 243 14.40 16.90 1.66
C LYS A 243 14.41 17.73 0.39
N GLN A 244 15.54 17.81 -0.31
CA GLN A 244 15.66 18.56 -1.56
C GLN A 244 14.68 18.04 -2.62
N VAL A 245 14.52 16.72 -2.77
CA VAL A 245 13.54 16.13 -3.69
C VAL A 245 12.12 16.58 -3.34
N LEU A 246 11.75 16.54 -2.05
CA LEU A 246 10.44 16.98 -1.59
C LEU A 246 10.20 18.48 -1.78
N ASP A 247 11.21 19.31 -1.53
CA ASP A 247 11.16 20.76 -1.73
C ASP A 247 10.96 21.12 -3.22
N LEU A 248 11.50 20.29 -4.13
CA LEU A 248 11.29 20.39 -5.58
C LEU A 248 9.96 19.77 -6.06
N GLY A 249 9.04 19.50 -5.14
CA GLY A 249 7.69 18.98 -5.44
C GLY A 249 7.57 17.46 -5.48
N GLY A 250 8.61 16.74 -5.03
CA GLY A 250 8.64 15.28 -5.01
C GLY A 250 8.80 14.67 -6.39
N VAL A 251 8.71 13.34 -6.47
CA VAL A 251 8.96 12.61 -7.73
C VAL A 251 7.86 12.77 -8.79
N GLY A 252 6.79 13.49 -8.45
CA GLY A 252 5.71 13.83 -9.38
C GLY A 252 6.04 14.99 -10.32
N LEU A 253 7.06 15.80 -10.01
CA LEU A 253 7.50 16.91 -10.85
C LEU A 253 8.86 16.60 -11.51
N PRO A 254 9.15 17.17 -12.70
CA PRO A 254 10.39 16.91 -13.42
C PRO A 254 11.65 17.21 -12.60
N GLU A 255 11.69 18.35 -11.89
CA GLU A 255 12.82 18.78 -11.09
C GLU A 255 13.06 17.85 -9.89
N GLY A 256 11.98 17.47 -9.20
CA GLY A 256 12.04 16.52 -8.09
C GLY A 256 12.43 15.12 -8.55
N SER A 257 11.93 14.66 -9.70
CA SER A 257 12.31 13.38 -10.30
C SER A 257 13.81 13.33 -10.66
N ALA A 258 14.33 14.40 -11.28
CA ALA A 258 15.76 14.48 -11.59
C ALA A 258 16.64 14.48 -10.33
N ALA A 259 16.23 15.21 -9.29
CA ALA A 259 16.91 15.19 -8.00
C ALA A 259 16.83 13.81 -7.32
N TYR A 260 15.71 13.10 -7.47
CA TYR A 260 15.53 11.77 -6.95
C TYR A 260 16.46 10.75 -7.61
N GLU A 261 16.60 10.80 -8.94
CA GLU A 261 17.55 9.96 -9.64
C GLU A 261 19.00 10.22 -9.20
N ALA A 262 19.35 11.49 -8.96
CA ALA A 262 20.67 11.84 -8.44
C ALA A 262 20.90 11.27 -7.03
N LEU A 263 19.89 11.35 -6.15
CA LEU A 263 19.93 10.75 -4.82
C LEU A 263 20.07 9.22 -4.89
N CYS A 264 19.31 8.54 -5.76
CA CYS A 264 19.42 7.10 -5.99
C CYS A 264 20.87 6.71 -6.35
N ARG A 265 21.47 7.40 -7.34
CA ARG A 265 22.85 7.14 -7.76
C ARG A 265 23.84 7.34 -6.62
N GLN A 266 23.73 8.45 -5.90
CA GLN A 266 24.61 8.74 -4.76
C GLN A 266 24.53 7.63 -3.69
N MET A 267 23.33 7.15 -3.37
CA MET A 267 23.15 6.12 -2.35
C MET A 267 23.72 4.77 -2.79
N GLU A 268 23.58 4.40 -4.06
CA GLU A 268 24.16 3.16 -4.61
C GLU A 268 25.70 3.20 -4.68
N GLU A 269 26.27 4.36 -5.04
CA GLU A 269 27.71 4.61 -5.06
C GLU A 269 28.31 4.52 -3.65
N GLN A 270 27.64 5.11 -2.66
CA GLN A 270 28.06 5.12 -1.26
C GLN A 270 27.61 3.88 -0.48
N LYS A 271 26.93 2.92 -1.14
CA LYS A 271 26.37 1.69 -0.54
C LYS A 271 25.45 1.96 0.65
N LEU A 272 24.76 3.10 0.65
CA LEU A 272 23.79 3.47 1.69
C LEU A 272 22.46 2.76 1.44
N SER A 273 21.82 2.30 2.51
CA SER A 273 20.52 1.64 2.47
C SER A 273 19.62 2.16 3.59
N PRO A 274 18.46 2.74 3.28
CA PRO A 274 17.51 3.31 4.23
C PRO A 274 16.55 2.24 4.77
N GLY A 275 17.10 1.16 5.33
CA GLY A 275 16.30 0.00 5.77
C GLY A 275 15.28 0.33 6.87
N GLY A 276 15.62 1.20 7.83
CA GLY A 276 14.67 1.63 8.86
C GLY A 276 13.52 2.45 8.25
N SER A 277 13.82 3.28 7.25
CA SER A 277 12.82 4.04 6.50
C SER A 277 11.92 3.12 5.67
N ALA A 278 12.45 2.03 5.12
CA ALA A 278 11.67 1.01 4.43
C ALA A 278 10.69 0.28 5.36
N ASP A 279 11.16 -0.15 6.54
CA ASP A 279 10.31 -0.78 7.56
C ASP A 279 9.15 0.17 7.97
N LEU A 280 9.42 1.47 8.10
CA LEU A 280 8.40 2.47 8.42
C LEU A 280 7.52 2.84 7.22
N LEU A 281 7.98 2.66 5.99
CA LEU A 281 7.11 2.80 4.81
C LEU A 281 6.04 1.69 4.84
N ALA A 282 6.42 0.44 5.08
CA ALA A 282 5.46 -0.64 5.24
C ALA A 282 4.45 -0.35 6.37
N ALA A 283 4.92 0.16 7.52
CA ALA A 283 4.04 0.62 8.60
C ALA A 283 3.09 1.76 8.19
N THR A 284 3.58 2.69 7.36
CA THR A 284 2.77 3.79 6.80
C THR A 284 1.66 3.25 5.89
N LEU A 285 2.01 2.34 4.98
CA LEU A 285 1.04 1.69 4.08
C LEU A 285 0.02 0.84 4.86
N PHE A 286 0.43 0.21 5.95
CA PHE A 286 -0.48 -0.53 6.82
C PHE A 286 -1.52 0.39 7.47
N LEU A 287 -1.08 1.51 8.06
CA LEU A 287 -2.00 2.48 8.68
C LEU A 287 -2.91 3.16 7.66
N ASP A 288 -2.39 3.46 6.47
CA ASP A 288 -3.16 4.00 5.36
C ASP A 288 -4.24 3.02 4.88
N ARG A 289 -3.88 1.74 4.70
CA ARG A 289 -4.86 0.71 4.32
C ARG A 289 -5.83 0.39 5.43
N LEU A 290 -5.43 0.49 6.70
CA LEU A 290 -6.37 0.43 7.80
C LEU A 290 -7.40 1.54 7.61
N LEU A 291 -7.01 2.80 7.42
CA LEU A 291 -7.95 3.89 7.16
C LEU A 291 -8.81 3.65 5.89
N ALA A 292 -8.22 3.13 4.82
CA ALA A 292 -8.90 2.85 3.56
C ALA A 292 -9.87 1.66 3.64
N PHE A 293 -9.58 0.63 4.43
CA PHE A 293 -10.50 -0.46 4.79
C PHE A 293 -11.80 0.14 5.33
N TRP A 294 -11.73 1.28 6.01
CA TRP A 294 -12.92 1.95 6.52
C TRP A 294 -13.59 2.82 5.48
N VAL A 295 -12.85 3.44 4.55
CA VAL A 295 -13.48 4.13 3.42
C VAL A 295 -14.13 3.08 2.51
N GLU A 296 -13.59 1.88 2.40
CA GLU A 296 -14.16 0.75 1.64
C GLU A 296 -15.39 0.16 2.29
N GLU A 297 -15.39 -0.16 3.59
CA GLU A 297 -16.56 -0.67 4.31
C GLU A 297 -17.60 0.42 4.58
N ARG A 298 -17.20 1.65 4.91
CA ARG A 298 -18.13 2.78 5.05
C ARG A 298 -18.81 3.05 3.74
N ASN A 299 -18.09 2.96 2.64
CA ASN A 299 -18.72 3.08 1.36
C ASN A 299 -19.49 1.78 1.00
N HIS A 300 -19.07 0.55 1.31
CA HIS A 300 -19.93 -0.64 1.14
C HIS A 300 -21.26 -0.54 1.93
N SER A 301 -21.25 0.13 3.09
CA SER A 301 -22.43 0.43 3.94
C SER A 301 -23.18 1.73 3.57
N LEU A 302 -22.51 2.64 2.86
CA LEU A 302 -23.01 3.90 2.29
C LEU A 302 -22.58 3.91 0.82
N GLY A 303 -23.12 2.98 0.01
CA GLY A 303 -22.73 2.69 -1.38
C GLY A 303 -21.39 3.30 -1.86
N LYS A 304 -20.31 2.52 -1.90
CA LYS A 304 -19.07 2.87 -2.59
C LYS A 304 -19.49 2.86 -4.01
N PHE A 305 -19.69 4.07 -4.51
CA PHE A 305 -19.82 4.36 -5.90
C PHE A 305 -18.54 3.84 -6.56
N MET A 306 -18.49 2.53 -6.83
CA MET A 306 -18.23 2.16 -8.19
C MET A 306 -19.28 2.90 -8.97
N GLU A 307 -18.87 3.97 -9.65
CA GLU A 307 -19.79 4.77 -10.42
C GLU A 307 -20.30 3.85 -11.53
N SER A 308 -21.53 3.36 -11.37
CA SER A 308 -22.23 2.61 -12.40
C SER A 308 -22.85 3.62 -13.35
N LEU A 309 -22.31 3.68 -14.56
CA LEU A 309 -22.83 4.52 -15.62
C LEU A 309 -23.45 3.64 -16.69
N GLU A 310 -24.59 4.07 -17.22
CA GLU A 310 -25.14 3.52 -18.45
C GLU A 310 -25.18 4.64 -19.50
N LEU A 311 -24.46 4.44 -20.60
CA LEU A 311 -24.50 5.31 -21.76
C LEU A 311 -25.24 4.60 -22.90
N LYS A 312 -26.08 5.35 -23.61
CA LYS A 312 -26.71 4.89 -24.86
C LYS A 312 -26.17 5.75 -25.98
N ILE A 313 -25.45 5.12 -26.90
CA ILE A 313 -24.75 5.80 -27.98
C ILE A 313 -25.37 5.36 -29.30
N PRO A 314 -25.81 6.29 -30.17
CA PRO A 314 -26.25 5.94 -31.52
C PRO A 314 -25.16 5.15 -32.26
N ALA A 315 -25.54 4.01 -32.82
CA ALA A 315 -24.62 3.03 -33.39
C ALA A 315 -25.08 2.52 -34.76
N GLY A 316 -24.18 1.82 -35.45
CA GLY A 316 -24.43 1.18 -36.75
C GLY A 316 -25.16 -0.16 -36.62
N GLN A 317 -24.88 -1.08 -37.53
CA GLN A 317 -25.32 -2.47 -37.40
C GLN A 317 -24.54 -3.18 -36.28
N PRO A 318 -25.14 -4.17 -35.61
CA PRO A 318 -24.40 -5.03 -34.69
C PRO A 318 -23.45 -5.95 -35.47
N ILE A 319 -22.31 -6.27 -34.85
CA ILE A 319 -21.41 -7.34 -35.30
C ILE A 319 -22.02 -8.66 -34.79
N LYS A 320 -22.63 -9.45 -35.67
CA LYS A 320 -23.40 -10.63 -35.26
C LYS A 320 -22.52 -11.68 -34.60
N ASP A 321 -23.05 -12.32 -33.56
CA ASP A 321 -22.45 -13.44 -32.84
C ASP A 321 -21.06 -13.17 -32.23
N ALA A 322 -20.61 -11.91 -32.22
CA ALA A 322 -19.33 -11.52 -31.65
C ALA A 322 -19.41 -11.41 -30.12
N GLN A 323 -18.52 -12.13 -29.44
CA GLN A 323 -18.30 -12.04 -27.99
C GLN A 323 -16.81 -11.90 -27.73
N VAL A 324 -16.42 -10.75 -27.19
CA VAL A 324 -15.01 -10.39 -27.01
C VAL A 324 -14.78 -9.87 -25.61
N GLN A 325 -13.66 -10.28 -25.02
CA GLN A 325 -13.07 -9.68 -23.83
C GLN A 325 -11.70 -9.12 -24.18
N MET A 326 -11.44 -7.88 -23.81
CA MET A 326 -10.13 -7.24 -23.93
C MET A 326 -9.71 -6.59 -22.62
N GLY A 327 -8.47 -6.83 -22.20
CA GLY A 327 -7.89 -6.26 -21.00
C GLY A 327 -8.17 -7.08 -19.72
N VAL A 328 -7.84 -6.49 -18.57
CA VAL A 328 -7.99 -7.10 -17.24
C VAL A 328 -8.26 -5.99 -16.21
N VAL A 329 -8.99 -6.31 -15.15
CA VAL A 329 -9.26 -5.36 -14.05
C VAL A 329 -8.07 -5.31 -13.09
N ALA A 330 -7.08 -4.49 -13.44
CA ALA A 330 -5.91 -4.20 -12.61
C ALA A 330 -5.71 -2.68 -12.47
N SER A 331 -5.05 -2.23 -11.41
CA SER A 331 -4.82 -0.80 -11.15
C SER A 331 -4.18 -0.12 -12.37
N GLY A 332 -4.87 0.87 -12.94
CA GLY A 332 -4.42 1.61 -14.13
C GLY A 332 -4.82 0.99 -15.47
N ASP A 333 -5.54 -0.13 -15.47
CA ASP A 333 -6.09 -0.81 -16.65
C ASP A 333 -7.59 -1.09 -16.46
N MET A 334 -8.20 -1.68 -17.48
CA MET A 334 -9.62 -2.04 -17.49
C MET A 334 -9.87 -3.26 -18.37
N GLU A 335 -10.99 -3.94 -18.10
CA GLU A 335 -11.53 -4.90 -19.05
C GLU A 335 -12.73 -4.32 -19.81
N VAL A 336 -12.85 -4.72 -21.07
CA VAL A 336 -13.95 -4.40 -21.97
C VAL A 336 -14.53 -5.71 -22.47
N LEU A 337 -15.80 -5.93 -22.18
CA LEU A 337 -16.61 -7.00 -22.75
C LEU A 337 -17.51 -6.39 -23.83
N TYR A 338 -17.57 -7.01 -24.99
CA TYR A 338 -18.49 -6.63 -26.06
C TYR A 338 -19.30 -7.85 -26.48
N ASP A 339 -20.62 -7.65 -26.56
CA ASP A 339 -21.58 -8.63 -27.05
C ASP A 339 -22.43 -8.00 -28.17
N GLY A 340 -22.38 -8.62 -29.35
CA GLY A 340 -23.13 -8.24 -30.54
C GLY A 340 -24.63 -8.54 -30.52
N VAL A 341 -25.18 -9.04 -29.41
CA VAL A 341 -26.62 -9.36 -29.27
C VAL A 341 -27.43 -8.06 -29.07
N SER A 342 -27.84 -7.42 -30.17
CA SER A 342 -28.80 -6.31 -30.14
C SER A 342 -29.63 -6.19 -31.42
N ASP A 343 -30.97 -6.14 -31.28
CA ASP A 343 -31.91 -5.81 -32.36
C ASP A 343 -32.10 -4.28 -32.53
N LYS A 344 -31.37 -3.48 -31.74
CA LYS A 344 -31.48 -2.01 -31.69
C LYS A 344 -30.28 -1.36 -32.39
N ARG A 345 -30.45 -0.12 -32.87
CA ARG A 345 -29.38 0.69 -33.49
C ARG A 345 -28.57 1.52 -32.49
N ASP A 346 -28.47 1.06 -31.24
CA ASP A 346 -27.73 1.75 -30.19
C ASP A 346 -26.71 0.80 -29.56
N LEU A 347 -25.55 1.35 -29.16
CA LEU A 347 -24.61 0.70 -28.28
C LEU A 347 -24.97 1.06 -26.83
N THR A 348 -25.30 0.05 -26.03
CA THR A 348 -25.51 0.23 -24.59
C THR A 348 -24.20 -0.06 -23.87
N VAL A 349 -23.59 0.97 -23.27
CA VAL A 349 -22.35 0.84 -22.52
C VAL A 349 -22.65 0.89 -21.03
N LYS A 350 -22.31 -0.19 -20.32
CA LYS A 350 -22.42 -0.29 -18.86
C LYS A 350 -21.01 -0.21 -18.28
N ILE A 351 -20.76 0.81 -17.48
CA ILE A 351 -19.43 1.10 -16.96
C ILE A 351 -19.50 1.00 -15.45
N THR A 352 -18.56 0.27 -14.86
CA THR A 352 -18.33 0.22 -13.43
C THR A 352 -16.91 0.71 -13.19
N SER A 353 -16.76 1.91 -12.64
CA SER A 353 -15.45 2.54 -12.45
C SER A 353 -15.12 2.77 -10.99
N SER A 354 -13.86 2.50 -10.62
CA SER A 354 -13.28 2.90 -9.33
C SER A 354 -13.00 4.41 -9.20
N VAL A 355 -13.20 5.19 -10.28
CA VAL A 355 -12.99 6.64 -10.32
C VAL A 355 -14.33 7.37 -10.22
N ASP A 356 -14.51 8.18 -9.18
CA ASP A 356 -15.72 9.00 -8.98
C ASP A 356 -15.83 10.14 -10.00
N ASN A 357 -17.07 10.58 -10.29
CA ASN A 357 -17.40 11.70 -11.20
C ASN A 357 -16.78 11.56 -12.60
N SER A 358 -16.68 10.33 -13.09
CA SER A 358 -16.09 9.98 -14.37
C SER A 358 -17.08 10.07 -15.54
N ALA A 359 -18.36 10.34 -15.28
CA ALA A 359 -19.41 10.46 -16.31
C ALA A 359 -19.02 11.36 -17.49
N ALA A 360 -18.59 12.60 -17.24
CA ALA A 360 -18.20 13.55 -18.29
C ALA A 360 -16.99 13.06 -19.10
N ARG A 361 -16.04 12.38 -18.44
CA ARG A 361 -14.88 11.76 -19.09
C ARG A 361 -15.31 10.63 -20.03
N TRP A 362 -16.20 9.75 -19.57
CA TRP A 362 -16.71 8.63 -20.37
C TRP A 362 -17.56 9.10 -21.55
N SER A 363 -18.45 10.07 -21.35
CA SER A 363 -19.20 10.70 -22.45
C SER A 363 -18.26 11.27 -23.51
N ALA A 364 -17.22 12.02 -23.11
CA ALA A 364 -16.26 12.60 -24.05
C ALA A 364 -15.43 11.54 -24.82
N ILE A 365 -15.10 10.40 -24.18
CA ILE A 365 -14.42 9.29 -24.85
C ILE A 365 -15.32 8.71 -25.94
N PHE A 366 -16.57 8.39 -25.59
CA PHE A 366 -17.51 7.76 -26.51
C PHE A 366 -18.02 8.70 -27.61
N GLU A 367 -18.19 9.99 -27.34
CA GLU A 367 -18.47 11.00 -28.37
C GLU A 367 -17.36 11.05 -29.43
N ARG A 368 -16.09 11.07 -28.99
CA ARG A 368 -14.94 11.06 -29.91
C ARG A 368 -14.84 9.76 -30.71
N LEU A 369 -15.06 8.61 -30.07
CA LEU A 369 -15.05 7.32 -30.74
C LEU A 369 -16.18 7.20 -31.78
N SER A 370 -17.38 7.68 -31.45
CA SER A 370 -18.53 7.69 -32.36
C SER A 370 -18.24 8.50 -33.64
N VAL A 371 -17.60 9.67 -33.50
CA VAL A 371 -17.25 10.54 -34.64
C VAL A 371 -16.13 9.97 -35.51
N MET A 372 -15.11 9.33 -34.93
CA MET A 372 -13.92 8.92 -35.68
C MET A 372 -14.07 7.62 -36.46
N GLN A 373 -14.74 6.61 -35.90
CA GLN A 373 -14.73 5.25 -36.48
C GLN A 373 -16.11 4.61 -36.65
N GLY A 374 -17.17 5.24 -36.11
CA GLY A 374 -18.48 4.62 -35.97
C GLY A 374 -18.45 3.45 -34.96
N LEU A 375 -19.48 3.32 -34.14
CA LEU A 375 -19.57 2.23 -33.16
C LEU A 375 -20.60 1.19 -33.61
N PRO A 376 -20.31 -0.13 -33.48
CA PRO A 376 -21.31 -1.16 -33.76
C PRO A 376 -22.38 -1.20 -32.65
N ALA A 377 -23.60 -1.58 -33.00
CA ALA A 377 -24.65 -1.76 -32.01
C ALA A 377 -24.41 -3.02 -31.17
N GLY A 378 -24.83 -3.01 -29.90
CA GLY A 378 -24.55 -4.13 -28.99
C GLY A 378 -24.62 -3.72 -27.52
N ILE A 379 -24.08 -4.59 -26.67
CA ILE A 379 -23.86 -4.32 -25.25
C ILE A 379 -22.36 -4.34 -24.98
N MET A 380 -21.85 -3.25 -24.40
CA MET A 380 -20.47 -3.15 -23.96
C MET A 380 -20.45 -3.02 -22.43
N VAL A 381 -19.71 -3.89 -21.76
CA VAL A 381 -19.52 -3.83 -20.30
C VAL A 381 -18.06 -3.50 -20.01
N ILE A 382 -17.85 -2.48 -19.18
CA ILE A 382 -16.52 -2.00 -18.81
C ILE A 382 -16.37 -2.09 -17.30
N HIS A 383 -15.30 -2.74 -16.84
CA HIS A 383 -14.87 -2.69 -15.45
C HIS A 383 -13.52 -1.98 -15.38
N ASP A 384 -13.53 -0.75 -14.85
CA ASP A 384 -12.42 0.20 -14.85
C ASP A 384 -11.78 0.34 -13.47
N PHE A 385 -10.50 -0.02 -13.34
CA PHE A 385 -9.72 0.20 -12.13
C PHE A 385 -8.71 1.35 -12.29
N GLY A 386 -9.20 2.51 -12.73
CA GLY A 386 -8.40 3.74 -12.78
C GLY A 386 -7.58 3.87 -14.06
N ALA A 387 -8.05 3.30 -15.16
CA ALA A 387 -7.44 3.44 -16.47
C ALA A 387 -7.37 4.92 -16.89
N THR A 388 -6.23 5.30 -17.45
CA THR A 388 -6.10 6.63 -18.07
C THR A 388 -6.99 6.70 -19.32
N PRO A 389 -7.46 7.90 -19.74
CA PRO A 389 -8.29 8.03 -20.95
C PRO A 389 -7.67 7.42 -22.22
N GLY A 390 -6.34 7.44 -22.33
CA GLY A 390 -5.62 6.82 -23.44
C GLY A 390 -5.71 5.29 -23.42
N VAL A 391 -5.51 4.67 -22.25
CA VAL A 391 -5.67 3.22 -22.07
C VAL A 391 -7.10 2.80 -22.35
N ALA A 392 -8.08 3.52 -21.78
CA ALA A 392 -9.49 3.23 -21.98
C ALA A 392 -9.89 3.25 -23.46
N ARG A 393 -9.43 4.27 -24.19
CA ARG A 393 -9.65 4.37 -25.64
C ARG A 393 -9.07 3.17 -26.39
N ILE A 394 -7.80 2.83 -26.14
CA ILE A 394 -7.11 1.72 -26.82
C ILE A 394 -7.82 0.39 -26.55
N ARG A 395 -8.23 0.12 -25.31
CA ARG A 395 -8.94 -1.12 -24.95
C ARG A 395 -10.29 -1.26 -25.66
N ILE A 396 -11.02 -0.15 -25.79
CA ILE A 396 -12.29 -0.12 -26.52
C ILE A 396 -12.06 -0.36 -28.02
N GLU A 397 -11.05 0.28 -28.61
CA GLU A 397 -10.68 0.08 -30.02
C GLU A 397 -10.28 -1.38 -30.28
N GLN A 398 -9.45 -1.98 -29.42
CA GLN A 398 -9.05 -3.39 -29.50
C GLN A 398 -10.24 -4.36 -29.39
N ALA A 399 -11.20 -4.09 -28.50
CA ALA A 399 -12.39 -4.93 -28.36
C ALA A 399 -13.26 -4.92 -29.62
N ILE A 400 -13.42 -3.75 -30.24
CA ILE A 400 -14.19 -3.60 -31.49
C ILE A 400 -13.45 -4.24 -32.67
N GLU A 401 -12.14 -4.08 -32.76
CA GLU A 401 -11.31 -4.71 -33.80
C GLU A 401 -11.39 -6.23 -33.72
N ALA A 402 -11.19 -6.82 -32.55
CA ALA A 402 -11.33 -8.26 -32.36
C ALA A 402 -12.77 -8.76 -32.59
N ALA A 403 -13.79 -7.94 -32.34
CA ALA A 403 -15.15 -8.31 -32.68
C ALA A 403 -15.35 -8.41 -34.20
N LYS A 404 -14.77 -7.47 -34.97
CA LYS A 404 -14.81 -7.51 -36.44
C LYS A 404 -14.04 -8.71 -37.01
N GLU A 405 -12.97 -9.15 -36.35
CA GLU A 405 -12.23 -10.35 -36.73
C GLU A 405 -13.05 -11.64 -36.53
N GLN A 406 -14.04 -11.66 -35.62
CA GLN A 406 -14.95 -12.80 -35.46
C GLN A 406 -16.08 -12.85 -36.52
N GLU A 407 -16.35 -11.74 -37.21
CA GLU A 407 -17.34 -11.66 -38.30
C GLU A 407 -16.76 -12.02 -39.68
N ALA A 408 -15.43 -11.96 -39.82
CA ALA A 408 -14.68 -12.30 -41.03
C ALA A 408 -14.38 -13.81 -41.12
#